data_AF-A0A7W1ZG48-F1
#
_entry.id   AF-A0A7W1ZG48-F1
#
_cell.length_a   1.000
_cell.length_b   1.000
_cell.length_c   1.000
_cell.angle_alpha   90.00
_cell.angle_beta   90.00
_cell.angle_gamma   90.00
#
_symmetry.space_group_name_H-M   'P 1'
#
loop_
_entity.id
_entity.type
_entity.pdbx_description
1 polymer ?
#
loop_
_entity_poly.entity_id
_entity_poly.type
_entity_poly.pdbx_seq_one_letter_code
_entity_poly.pdbx_strand_id
1 'polypeptide(L)'
;MAPPGADLPRGDEAVALDPAQFTTQIDNAYWPMHVGTRWTYRETDPEGAVQEVVVVVTRQTKRVANGVTARVVRDTVTEDGLLIEDTRDWYAQDERGNIWYLGEDTAEFEDGRITTRAGSFEAGVDGALPGIVVPAHPKPGMRYRQEYYAGEAEDNGEILSTDEMAEVPFGLFKGALL
;
A
#
# COMPACT_ATOMS: atom_id res chain seq x y z
N MET A 1 -32.49 1.73 -2.79
CA MET A 1 -31.37 1.65 -1.82
C MET A 1 -30.38 0.64 -2.37
N ALA A 2 -29.14 1.07 -2.68
CA ALA A 2 -28.05 0.13 -2.93
C ALA A 2 -27.64 -0.52 -1.59
N PRO A 3 -27.22 -1.80 -1.58
CA PRO A 3 -26.83 -2.47 -0.35
C PRO A 3 -25.59 -1.80 0.29
N PRO A 4 -25.38 -1.95 1.61
CA PRO A 4 -24.24 -1.36 2.30
C PRO A 4 -22.96 -2.11 1.92
N GLY A 5 -22.16 -1.46 1.07
CA GLY A 5 -20.91 -1.93 0.50
C GLY A 5 -20.89 -1.50 -0.95
N ALA A 6 -20.46 -0.27 -1.24
CA ALA A 6 -20.06 0.01 -2.61
C ALA A 6 -18.95 -0.99 -2.94
N ASP A 7 -19.15 -1.78 -3.98
CA ASP A 7 -18.24 -2.86 -4.35
C ASP A 7 -16.83 -2.30 -4.44
N LEU A 8 -15.92 -2.85 -3.62
CA LEU A 8 -14.51 -2.54 -3.72
C LEU A 8 -14.03 -2.99 -5.10
N PRO A 9 -13.11 -2.26 -5.74
CA PRO A 9 -12.64 -2.60 -7.08
C PRO A 9 -12.08 -4.02 -7.14
N ARG A 10 -12.34 -4.74 -8.24
CA ARG A 10 -11.74 -6.06 -8.51
C ARG A 10 -11.15 -6.12 -9.90
N GLY A 11 -10.09 -6.93 -10.08
CA GLY A 11 -9.45 -7.12 -11.38
C GLY A 11 -9.20 -5.80 -12.12
N ASP A 12 -9.60 -5.73 -13.38
CA ASP A 12 -9.45 -4.58 -14.27
C ASP A 12 -10.61 -3.56 -14.21
N GLU A 13 -11.51 -3.66 -13.22
CA GLU A 13 -12.67 -2.77 -13.11
C GLU A 13 -12.23 -1.31 -12.90
N ALA A 14 -12.42 -0.46 -13.91
CA ALA A 14 -12.11 0.96 -13.79
C ALA A 14 -12.93 1.62 -12.68
N VAL A 15 -12.28 2.49 -11.90
CA VAL A 15 -12.92 3.30 -10.86
C VAL A 15 -12.81 4.78 -11.19
N ALA A 16 -13.92 5.51 -11.04
CA ALA A 16 -13.93 6.96 -11.13
C ALA A 16 -13.75 7.53 -9.73
N LEU A 17 -12.57 8.10 -9.45
CA LEU A 17 -12.26 8.78 -8.20
C LEU A 17 -12.45 10.28 -8.37
N ASP A 18 -13.16 10.92 -7.45
CA ASP A 18 -13.18 12.38 -7.34
C ASP A 18 -12.04 12.82 -6.42
N PRO A 19 -10.99 13.50 -6.93
CA PRO A 19 -9.86 13.95 -6.10
C PRO A 19 -10.26 14.83 -4.91
N ALA A 20 -11.41 15.50 -4.95
CA ALA A 20 -11.91 16.32 -3.84
C ALA A 20 -12.36 15.49 -2.62
N GLN A 21 -12.61 14.19 -2.81
CA GLN A 21 -13.02 13.27 -1.75
C GLN A 21 -11.85 12.59 -1.03
N PHE A 22 -10.61 12.99 -1.33
CA PHE A 22 -9.40 12.37 -0.81
C PHE A 22 -8.61 13.31 0.10
N THR A 23 -7.92 12.71 1.07
CA THR A 23 -7.03 13.40 2.00
C THR A 23 -5.69 12.68 2.15
N THR A 24 -4.66 13.45 2.48
CA THR A 24 -3.32 12.94 2.87
C THR A 24 -3.15 12.82 4.39
N GLN A 25 -4.21 13.11 5.15
CA GLN A 25 -4.32 12.78 6.57
C GLN A 25 -4.99 11.42 6.69
N ILE A 26 -4.18 10.38 6.85
CA ILE A 26 -4.64 8.99 6.86
C ILE A 26 -4.73 8.54 8.33
N ASP A 27 -5.95 8.45 8.83
CA ASP A 27 -6.30 8.14 10.22
C ASP A 27 -7.11 6.85 10.38
N ASN A 28 -7.16 6.01 9.33
CA ASN A 28 -7.77 4.69 9.37
C ASN A 28 -7.29 3.89 10.61
N ALA A 29 -8.24 3.24 11.30
CA ALA A 29 -7.99 2.59 12.58
C ALA A 29 -7.03 1.39 12.51
N TYR A 30 -6.93 0.72 11.36
CA TYR A 30 -6.06 -0.43 11.17
C TYR A 30 -4.65 -0.03 10.74
N TRP A 31 -4.51 1.06 9.97
CA TRP A 31 -3.22 1.51 9.51
C TRP A 31 -3.11 3.04 9.41
N PRO A 32 -2.99 3.73 10.55
CA PRO A 32 -2.85 5.18 10.57
C PRO A 32 -1.46 5.60 10.08
N MET A 33 -1.40 6.49 9.08
CA MET A 33 -0.14 6.98 8.50
C MET A 33 0.08 8.45 8.86
N HIS A 34 0.33 8.70 10.15
CA HIS A 34 0.77 10.01 10.61
C HIS A 34 2.19 10.31 10.12
N VAL A 35 2.44 11.56 9.73
CA VAL A 35 3.77 12.00 9.31
C VAL A 35 4.81 11.72 10.40
N GLY A 36 5.90 11.06 10.01
CA GLY A 36 6.99 10.68 10.90
C GLY A 36 6.81 9.32 11.56
N THR A 37 5.67 8.65 11.37
CA THR A 37 5.54 7.24 11.73
C THR A 37 6.58 6.42 10.98
N ARG A 38 7.23 5.52 11.72
CA ARG A 38 8.24 4.60 11.22
C ARG A 38 7.89 3.19 11.68
N TRP A 39 7.86 2.26 10.75
CA TRP A 39 7.83 0.83 11.03
C TRP A 39 9.17 0.21 10.60
N THR A 40 9.57 -0.85 11.28
CA THR A 40 10.76 -1.62 10.92
C THR A 40 10.39 -3.08 11.02
N TYR A 41 10.45 -3.76 9.88
CA TYR A 41 10.13 -5.17 9.74
C TYR A 41 11.40 -5.96 9.47
N ARG A 42 11.34 -7.24 9.85
CA ARG A 42 12.33 -8.22 9.48
C ARG A 42 11.63 -9.27 8.64
N GLU A 43 12.14 -9.47 7.44
CA GLU A 43 11.63 -10.45 6.50
C GLU A 43 12.67 -11.53 6.27
N THR A 44 12.21 -12.71 5.90
CA THR A 44 13.08 -13.81 5.54
C THR A 44 12.55 -14.37 4.24
N ASP A 45 13.37 -14.30 3.21
CA ASP A 45 13.01 -14.80 1.89
C ASP A 45 12.95 -16.35 1.91
N PRO A 46 12.42 -16.98 0.85
CA PRO A 46 12.34 -18.45 0.77
C PRO A 46 13.71 -19.16 0.86
N GLU A 47 14.78 -18.48 0.45
CA GLU A 47 16.17 -18.95 0.45
C GLU A 47 16.84 -18.80 1.83
N GLY A 48 16.22 -18.07 2.76
CA GLY A 48 16.68 -17.84 4.13
C GLY A 48 17.51 -16.55 4.30
N ALA A 49 17.63 -15.70 3.29
CA ALA A 49 18.21 -14.38 3.42
C ALA A 49 17.31 -13.50 4.30
N VAL A 50 17.93 -12.65 5.12
CA VAL A 50 17.22 -11.83 6.09
C VAL A 50 17.30 -10.37 5.69
N GLN A 51 16.13 -9.77 5.49
CA GLN A 51 16.00 -8.39 5.07
C GLN A 51 15.48 -7.52 6.23
N GLU A 52 15.98 -6.30 6.33
CA GLU A 52 15.43 -5.24 7.17
C GLU A 52 14.69 -4.26 6.27
N VAL A 53 13.40 -4.08 6.55
CA VAL A 53 12.48 -3.21 5.79
C VAL A 53 12.11 -2.04 6.67
N VAL A 54 12.36 -0.82 6.21
CA VAL A 54 12.11 0.42 6.95
C VAL A 54 11.09 1.28 6.21
N VAL A 55 9.86 1.31 6.74
CA VAL A 55 8.76 2.08 6.19
C VAL A 55 8.62 3.40 6.93
N VAL A 56 8.65 4.54 6.23
CA VAL A 56 8.54 5.88 6.83
C VAL A 56 7.48 6.72 6.14
N VAL A 57 6.51 7.20 6.91
CA VAL A 57 5.53 8.17 6.43
C VAL A 57 6.17 9.56 6.34
N THR A 58 6.36 10.04 5.13
CA THR A 58 7.09 11.29 4.91
C THR A 58 6.19 12.53 5.01
N ARG A 59 6.80 13.72 5.03
CA ARG A 59 6.08 15.00 4.84
C ARG A 59 5.69 15.28 3.39
N GLN A 60 6.26 14.54 2.44
CA GLN A 60 6.07 14.77 1.03
C GLN A 60 4.68 14.29 0.58
N THR A 61 4.17 14.95 -0.44
CA THR A 61 2.94 14.55 -1.14
C THR A 61 3.21 14.55 -2.64
N LYS A 62 2.53 13.68 -3.37
CA LYS A 62 2.57 13.62 -4.84
C LYS A 62 1.17 13.83 -5.39
N ARG A 63 1.05 14.59 -6.48
CA ARG A 63 -0.17 14.59 -7.29
C ARG A 63 -0.04 13.50 -8.34
N VAL A 64 -0.88 12.46 -8.23
CA VAL A 64 -0.93 11.30 -9.12
C VAL A 64 -1.63 11.67 -10.43
N ALA A 65 -1.33 10.98 -11.53
CA ALA A 65 -1.89 11.23 -12.86
C ALA A 65 -3.42 11.21 -12.91
N ASN A 66 -4.07 10.33 -12.13
CA ASN A 66 -5.53 10.33 -11.95
C ASN A 66 -6.10 11.57 -11.23
N GLY A 67 -5.24 12.47 -10.74
CA GLY A 67 -5.59 13.76 -10.13
C GLY A 67 -5.58 13.78 -8.60
N VAL A 68 -5.55 12.63 -7.93
CA VAL A 68 -5.54 12.53 -6.47
C VAL A 68 -4.19 13.00 -5.90
N THR A 69 -4.22 13.73 -4.79
CA THR A 69 -3.00 14.07 -4.05
C THR A 69 -2.77 13.03 -2.95
N ALA A 70 -1.62 12.36 -3.00
CA ALA A 70 -1.25 11.24 -2.16
C ALA A 70 -0.15 11.63 -1.16
N ARG A 71 -0.16 10.98 0.01
CA ARG A 71 0.96 10.92 0.95
C ARG A 71 2.04 10.02 0.36
N VAL A 72 3.27 10.50 0.33
CA VAL A 72 4.43 9.66 0.00
C VAL A 72 4.86 8.92 1.27
N VAL A 73 4.83 7.60 1.22
CA VAL A 73 5.48 6.70 2.18
C VAL A 73 6.73 6.17 1.50
N ARG A 74 7.83 6.04 2.25
CA ARG A 74 9.08 5.49 1.72
C ARG A 74 9.32 4.15 2.35
N ASP A 75 9.40 3.12 1.53
CA ASP A 75 9.92 1.81 1.90
C ASP A 75 11.39 1.71 1.51
N THR A 76 12.20 1.08 2.35
CA THR A 76 13.63 0.88 2.11
C THR A 76 14.01 -0.49 2.62
N VAL A 77 14.40 -1.36 1.69
CA VAL A 77 14.79 -2.74 1.97
C VAL A 77 16.30 -2.86 1.94
N THR A 78 16.85 -3.47 2.99
CA THR A 78 18.28 -3.75 3.09
C THR A 78 18.54 -5.22 3.42
N GLU A 79 19.60 -5.76 2.83
CA GLU A 79 20.09 -7.11 3.09
C GLU A 79 21.60 -7.03 3.40
N ASP A 80 22.04 -7.62 4.51
CA ASP A 80 23.41 -7.51 5.00
C ASP A 80 23.97 -6.06 5.05
N GLY A 81 23.07 -5.08 5.26
CA GLY A 81 23.38 -3.65 5.30
C GLY A 81 23.54 -2.98 3.94
N LEU A 82 23.33 -3.71 2.84
CA LEU A 82 23.29 -3.20 1.48
C LEU A 82 21.85 -2.82 1.11
N LEU A 83 21.69 -1.72 0.38
CA LEU A 83 20.41 -1.31 -0.19
C LEU A 83 20.05 -2.27 -1.33
N ILE A 84 18.89 -2.92 -1.22
CA ILE A 84 18.35 -3.81 -2.26
C ILE A 84 17.15 -3.16 -2.93
N GLU A 85 16.33 -2.40 -2.21
CA GLU A 85 15.19 -1.68 -2.77
C GLU A 85 14.94 -0.32 -2.08
N ASP A 86 14.53 0.69 -2.84
CA ASP A 86 14.04 1.98 -2.34
C ASP A 86 12.77 2.39 -3.09
N THR A 87 11.65 2.35 -2.39
CA THR A 87 10.32 2.52 -2.98
C THR A 87 9.61 3.75 -2.40
N ARG A 88 8.89 4.47 -3.27
CA ARG A 88 8.03 5.60 -2.89
C ARG A 88 6.59 5.31 -3.21
N ASP A 89 5.87 4.82 -2.21
CA ASP A 89 4.44 4.50 -2.28
C ASP A 89 3.57 5.75 -2.16
N TRP A 90 2.45 5.76 -2.88
CA TRP A 90 1.48 6.85 -2.88
C TRP A 90 0.14 6.38 -2.34
N TYR A 91 -0.15 6.78 -1.10
CA TYR A 91 -1.42 6.46 -0.44
C TYR A 91 -2.31 7.70 -0.25
N ALA A 92 -3.61 7.52 -0.30
CA ALA A 92 -4.58 8.53 0.13
C ALA A 92 -5.79 7.88 0.78
N GLN A 93 -6.43 8.58 1.70
CA GLN A 93 -7.67 8.10 2.32
C GLN A 93 -8.87 8.82 1.71
N ASP A 94 -9.91 8.09 1.34
CA ASP A 94 -11.16 8.68 0.88
C ASP A 94 -12.08 9.11 2.04
N GLU A 95 -13.13 9.88 1.75
CA GLU A 95 -14.10 10.36 2.73
C GLU A 95 -14.85 9.24 3.48
N ARG A 96 -14.84 8.02 2.94
CA ARG A 96 -15.46 6.84 3.56
C ARG A 96 -14.50 6.16 4.53
N GLY A 97 -13.20 6.45 4.46
CA GLY A 97 -12.15 5.90 5.31
C GLY A 97 -11.34 4.78 4.66
N ASN A 98 -11.51 4.51 3.36
CA ASN A 98 -10.68 3.51 2.67
C ASN A 98 -9.30 4.10 2.41
N ILE A 99 -8.25 3.32 2.64
CA ILE A 99 -6.91 3.67 2.19
C ILE A 99 -6.73 3.13 0.77
N TRP A 100 -6.48 4.03 -0.16
CA TRP A 100 -6.21 3.73 -1.55
C TRP A 100 -4.70 3.69 -1.81
N TYR A 101 -4.29 2.72 -2.60
CA TYR A 101 -2.96 2.63 -3.18
C TYR A 101 -3.00 3.13 -4.62
N LEU A 102 -2.22 4.17 -4.89
CA LEU A 102 -2.34 4.98 -6.11
C LEU A 102 -1.13 4.82 -7.05
N GLY A 103 -0.11 4.07 -6.63
CA GLY A 103 1.12 3.86 -7.37
C GLY A 103 2.35 3.84 -6.48
N GLU A 104 3.45 3.48 -7.13
CA GLU A 104 4.80 3.44 -6.58
C GLU A 104 5.84 3.87 -7.63
N ASP A 105 6.96 4.39 -7.11
CA ASP A 105 8.21 4.51 -7.85
C ASP A 105 9.26 3.68 -7.12
N THR A 106 9.51 2.50 -7.68
CA THR A 106 10.34 1.43 -7.11
C THR A 106 11.70 1.40 -7.81
N ALA A 107 12.75 1.19 -7.02
CA ALA A 107 14.12 1.05 -7.51
C ALA A 107 14.76 -0.15 -6.82
N GLU A 108 15.13 -1.17 -7.60
CA GLU A 108 15.96 -2.27 -7.10
C GLU A 108 17.44 -2.01 -7.37
N PHE A 109 18.30 -2.54 -6.51
CA PHE A 109 19.73 -2.28 -6.52
C PHE A 109 20.56 -3.56 -6.43
N GLU A 110 21.63 -3.60 -7.24
CA GLU A 110 22.75 -4.53 -7.07
C GLU A 110 24.05 -3.72 -7.11
N ASP A 111 24.98 -4.02 -6.19
CA ASP A 111 26.27 -3.30 -6.06
C ASP A 111 26.12 -1.77 -6.02
N GLY A 112 25.04 -1.29 -5.40
CA GLY A 112 24.72 0.14 -5.27
C GLY A 112 24.30 0.83 -6.57
N ARG A 113 23.97 0.08 -7.62
CA ARG A 113 23.43 0.59 -8.89
C ARG A 113 22.01 0.10 -9.09
N ILE A 114 21.16 0.96 -9.66
CA ILE A 114 19.81 0.57 -10.02
C ILE A 114 19.87 -0.50 -11.11
N THR A 115 19.26 -1.64 -10.87
CA THR A 115 19.13 -2.75 -11.83
C THR A 115 17.81 -2.69 -12.56
N THR A 116 16.72 -2.41 -11.84
CA THR A 116 15.37 -2.35 -12.41
C THR A 116 14.48 -1.36 -11.65
N ARG A 117 13.35 -1.03 -12.31
CA ARG A 117 12.21 -0.27 -11.77
C ARG A 117 10.89 -0.99 -12.00
N ALA A 118 10.96 -2.29 -12.27
CA ALA A 118 9.79 -3.14 -12.40
C ALA A 118 8.93 -3.04 -11.14
N GLY A 119 7.62 -3.26 -11.28
CA GLY A 119 6.64 -3.01 -10.22
C GLY A 119 6.12 -1.57 -10.17
N SER A 120 6.93 -0.58 -10.57
CA SER A 120 6.50 0.83 -10.58
C SER A 120 5.25 1.04 -11.44
N PHE A 121 4.21 1.63 -10.85
CA PHE A 121 3.00 2.02 -11.56
C PHE A 121 2.46 3.34 -11.06
N GLU A 122 1.67 4.03 -11.89
CA GLU A 122 0.99 5.25 -11.49
C GLU A 122 -0.45 5.24 -11.98
N ALA A 123 -1.42 5.29 -11.06
CA ALA A 123 -2.83 5.29 -11.41
C ALA A 123 -3.17 6.41 -12.40
N GLY A 124 -3.75 6.04 -13.55
CA GLY A 124 -4.07 6.94 -14.65
C GLY A 124 -2.99 7.07 -15.74
N VAL A 125 -1.87 6.34 -15.62
CA VAL A 125 -0.85 6.20 -16.67
C VAL A 125 -0.99 4.83 -17.33
N ASP A 126 -1.00 4.80 -18.68
CA ASP A 126 -0.90 3.57 -19.49
C ASP A 126 -1.87 2.42 -19.11
N GLY A 127 -3.04 2.77 -18.56
CA GLY A 127 -4.07 1.80 -18.14
C GLY A 127 -3.94 1.31 -16.69
N ALA A 128 -2.94 1.75 -15.95
CA ALA A 128 -2.77 1.42 -14.54
C ALA A 128 -3.93 1.99 -13.70
N LEU A 129 -4.50 1.16 -12.84
CA LEU A 129 -5.63 1.47 -11.98
C LEU A 129 -5.22 1.43 -10.50
N PRO A 130 -5.75 2.34 -9.68
CA PRO A 130 -5.54 2.29 -8.24
C PRO A 130 -6.37 1.16 -7.62
N GLY A 131 -5.97 0.73 -6.43
CA GLY A 131 -6.72 -0.24 -5.63
C GLY A 131 -6.82 0.17 -4.16
N ILE A 132 -7.35 -0.74 -3.35
CA ILE A 132 -7.59 -0.54 -1.92
C ILE A 132 -6.52 -1.31 -1.17
N VAL A 133 -5.78 -0.67 -0.27
CA VAL A 133 -4.86 -1.40 0.62
C VAL A 133 -5.55 -1.79 1.92
N VAL A 134 -6.40 -0.90 2.47
CA VAL A 134 -7.20 -1.18 3.67
C VAL A 134 -8.62 -0.63 3.49
N PRO A 135 -9.66 -1.48 3.49
CA PRO A 135 -11.04 -1.02 3.47
C PRO A 135 -11.40 -0.20 4.72
N ALA A 136 -12.33 0.75 4.60
CA ALA A 136 -12.82 1.55 5.72
C ALA A 136 -13.49 0.72 6.82
N HIS A 137 -14.20 -0.34 6.40
CA HIS A 137 -14.99 -1.20 7.26
C HIS A 137 -14.72 -2.66 6.85
N PRO A 138 -13.51 -3.18 7.14
CA PRO A 138 -13.13 -4.52 6.70
C PRO A 138 -14.05 -5.56 7.35
N LYS A 139 -14.38 -6.59 6.58
CA LYS A 139 -15.16 -7.74 7.04
C LYS A 139 -14.62 -9.01 6.37
N PRO A 140 -14.54 -10.13 7.09
CA PRO A 140 -14.15 -11.41 6.53
C PRO A 140 -14.90 -11.73 5.23
N GLY A 141 -14.16 -12.19 4.21
CA GLY A 141 -14.64 -12.51 2.87
C GLY A 141 -14.73 -11.33 1.90
N MET A 142 -14.41 -10.10 2.33
CA MET A 142 -14.24 -8.99 1.39
C MET A 142 -13.04 -9.25 0.49
N ARG A 143 -13.23 -9.13 -0.83
CA ARG A 143 -12.18 -9.27 -1.86
C ARG A 143 -12.11 -8.01 -2.71
N TYR A 144 -10.91 -7.58 -3.02
CA TYR A 144 -10.60 -6.35 -3.74
C TYR A 144 -9.24 -6.44 -4.44
N ARG A 145 -8.96 -5.56 -5.41
CA ARG A 145 -7.60 -5.35 -5.93
C ARG A 145 -6.85 -4.30 -5.11
N GLN A 146 -5.54 -4.48 -4.96
CA GLN A 146 -4.64 -3.52 -4.35
C GLN A 146 -3.98 -2.63 -5.41
N GLU A 147 -3.72 -3.20 -6.58
CA GLU A 147 -3.22 -2.50 -7.77
C GLU A 147 -3.63 -3.26 -9.03
N TYR A 148 -3.52 -2.60 -10.18
CA TYR A 148 -3.68 -3.26 -11.47
C TYR A 148 -2.95 -2.49 -12.56
N TYR A 149 -2.00 -3.12 -13.21
CA TYR A 149 -1.33 -2.70 -14.42
C TYR A 149 -0.94 -3.95 -15.19
N ALA A 150 -1.65 -4.22 -16.28
CA ALA A 150 -1.64 -5.51 -16.97
C ALA A 150 -0.21 -5.96 -17.33
N GLY A 151 0.20 -7.11 -16.78
CA GLY A 151 1.52 -7.70 -17.02
C GLY A 151 2.68 -7.05 -16.27
N GLU A 152 2.43 -6.04 -15.44
CA GLU A 152 3.44 -5.27 -14.72
C GLU A 152 3.23 -5.29 -13.19
N ALA A 153 1.98 -5.13 -12.72
CA ALA A 153 1.63 -5.04 -11.28
C ALA A 153 0.16 -5.47 -11.05
N GLU A 154 -0.12 -6.58 -10.36
CA GLU A 154 -1.48 -7.13 -10.24
C GLU A 154 -1.74 -7.81 -8.88
N ASP A 155 -1.87 -7.02 -7.83
CA ASP A 155 -2.16 -7.53 -6.49
C ASP A 155 -3.64 -7.52 -6.10
N ASN A 156 -4.03 -8.53 -5.33
CA ASN A 156 -5.40 -8.70 -4.82
C ASN A 156 -5.38 -9.00 -3.31
N GLY A 157 -6.33 -8.40 -2.59
CA GLY A 157 -6.54 -8.62 -1.17
C GLY A 157 -7.82 -9.40 -0.88
N GLU A 158 -7.79 -10.18 0.20
CA GLU A 158 -8.96 -10.74 0.85
C GLU A 158 -8.86 -10.50 2.36
N ILE A 159 -9.93 -9.98 2.97
CA ILE A 159 -10.00 -9.93 4.43
C ILE A 159 -10.35 -11.33 4.92
N LEU A 160 -9.46 -11.93 5.68
CA LEU A 160 -9.64 -13.22 6.33
C LEU A 160 -10.25 -13.04 7.72
N SER A 161 -9.79 -12.05 8.48
CA SER A 161 -10.24 -11.84 9.87
C SER A 161 -10.01 -10.40 10.33
N THR A 162 -10.76 -9.97 11.34
CA THR A 162 -10.60 -8.65 11.99
C THR A 162 -10.43 -8.75 13.50
N ASP A 163 -10.29 -9.98 14.02
CA ASP A 163 -10.26 -10.25 15.47
C ASP A 163 -9.08 -11.13 15.89
N GLU A 164 -8.03 -11.20 15.05
CA GLU A 164 -6.88 -12.04 15.35
C GLU A 164 -5.97 -11.41 16.40
N MET A 165 -5.12 -12.25 16.97
CA MET A 165 -3.99 -11.80 17.77
C MET A 165 -2.68 -12.05 17.02
N ALA A 166 -1.82 -11.04 16.99
CA ALA A 166 -0.49 -11.14 16.39
C ALA A 166 0.55 -10.77 17.45
N GLU A 167 1.48 -11.68 17.72
CA GLU A 167 2.62 -11.42 18.60
C GLU A 167 3.90 -11.33 17.76
N VAL A 168 4.59 -10.21 17.89
CA VAL A 168 5.86 -9.91 17.22
C VAL A 168 6.84 -9.34 18.25
N PRO A 169 8.15 -9.21 17.94
CA PRO A 169 9.12 -8.66 18.89
C PRO A 169 8.76 -7.28 19.46
N PHE A 170 8.00 -6.47 18.71
CA PHE A 170 7.51 -5.17 19.16
C PHE A 170 6.39 -5.27 20.22
N GLY A 171 5.58 -6.34 20.19
CA GLY A 171 4.50 -6.55 21.15
C GLY A 171 3.39 -7.48 20.66
N LEU A 172 2.37 -7.61 21.52
CA LEU A 172 1.14 -8.34 21.23
C LEU A 172 0.03 -7.37 20.79
N PHE A 173 -0.54 -7.63 19.63
CA PHE A 173 -1.68 -6.93 19.06
C PHE A 173 -2.93 -7.80 19.15
N LYS A 174 -4.07 -7.18 19.41
CA LYS A 174 -5.40 -7.81 19.43
C LYS A 174 -6.30 -7.08 18.44
N GLY A 175 -7.21 -7.80 17.79
CA GLY A 175 -8.04 -7.20 16.74
C GLY A 175 -7.26 -6.94 15.45
N ALA A 176 -6.24 -7.76 15.17
CA ALA A 176 -5.45 -7.64 13.96
C ALA A 176 -6.31 -7.95 12.73
N LEU A 177 -6.10 -7.15 11.68
CA LEU A 177 -6.64 -7.38 10.36
C LEU A 177 -5.74 -8.37 9.63
N LEU A 178 -6.31 -9.48 9.18
CA LEU A 178 -5.67 -10.44 8.28
C LEU A 178 -6.42 -10.49 6.95
#